data_AF-A0A1E8U897-F1
#
_entry.id   AF-A0A1E8U897-F1
#
_cell.length_a   1.000
_cell.length_b   1.000
_cell.length_c   1.000
_cell.angle_alpha   90.00
_cell.angle_beta   90.00
_cell.angle_gamma   90.00
#
_symmetry.space_group_name_H-M   'P 1'
#
loop_
_entity.id
_entity.type
_entity.pdbx_description
1 polymer ?
#
loop_
_entity_poly.entity_id
_entity_poly.type
_entity_poly.pdbx_seq_one_letter_code
_entity_poly.pdbx_strand_id
1 'polypeptide(L)'
;MKKILLASTVALSMAGFAKTTVYAEDSQATNNVQSSEKIATNTVSNEKKNQSEAEKATSQTPETKEQPSKETVVEVVNKEGWQKENNQWRYYENNQPVSNWKKIAGVWYYFNQDGIMLSSTIFNDYLLNNSGAMAESSWVKIDNQWYYATENGKVTRNTWKKIAGVWYRFDESGTMLSNTIYNDYLLKSSGAMAENAWIKLEDKWYYATASGKIIRDKWEKISGSWYYFNKDGAMLSSQWKEKYYLKDSGAMAKSEWIFDEKYKSWFYLKSDGIYAETQWVGSYYLKSFGYMAKNEWIFDKDYNAWFYLKEDGAYVTGNFTINGKDYTFQSNGKWISDTAAYYKVKPITANVYSASGKKLSYISQGSIVSIDGTEAKDSRLPVKISGLSGYMNKSDLVAVSSDSDFIPHYTTDGNYLYHELSPYASIRVAPHSSSMAIGKKYYSADGMNFENFTVENPFLFRDLRKPTNYTAEELDKVYSLMNIKGSRLAGKGAIFKEAEERYQINALYLIAHSAIESSWGRSKIAKDKNNFFGIAAYDTTPYDSAKSFDDVDKGILGAAKWIRENYIDNGRTYLGNKASGMNVLYASDPYWGEKIASIMMRINSQLGEKD
;
A
#
# COMPACT_ATOMS: atom_id res chain seq x y z
N MET A 1 37.77 -11.07 -36.07
CA MET A 1 36.54 -11.89 -35.99
C MET A 1 35.36 -10.99 -35.65
N LYS A 2 34.43 -10.78 -36.60
CA LYS A 2 33.18 -10.06 -36.33
C LYS A 2 32.37 -10.87 -35.31
N LYS A 3 31.93 -10.21 -34.24
CA LYS A 3 31.24 -10.81 -33.09
C LYS A 3 29.88 -11.34 -33.55
N ILE A 4 29.64 -12.63 -33.37
CA ILE A 4 28.33 -13.25 -33.56
C ILE A 4 27.80 -13.49 -32.14
N LEU A 5 26.87 -12.64 -31.68
CA LEU A 5 26.00 -13.00 -30.56
C LEU A 5 24.92 -13.92 -31.11
N LEU A 6 24.50 -14.95 -30.41
CA LEU A 6 23.35 -15.74 -30.80
C LEU A 6 22.68 -16.13 -29.50
N ALA A 7 21.38 -15.91 -29.44
CA ALA A 7 20.64 -16.24 -28.25
C ALA A 7 19.25 -16.71 -28.65
N SER A 8 19.04 -17.96 -28.28
CA SER A 8 17.78 -18.66 -28.27
C SER A 8 16.96 -18.15 -27.07
N THR A 9 16.49 -16.91 -27.12
CA THR A 9 15.36 -16.49 -26.30
C THR A 9 14.07 -17.06 -26.89
N VAL A 10 13.91 -18.39 -26.80
CA VAL A 10 12.59 -18.99 -26.91
C VAL A 10 11.84 -18.60 -25.64
N ALA A 11 11.03 -17.53 -25.73
CA ALA A 11 9.83 -17.45 -24.93
C ALA A 11 9.12 -18.80 -25.10
N LEU A 12 9.08 -19.58 -24.03
CA LEU A 12 8.46 -20.90 -23.99
C LEU A 12 6.95 -20.69 -24.13
N SER A 13 6.44 -20.47 -25.34
CA SER A 13 5.04 -20.69 -25.65
C SER A 13 4.84 -22.20 -25.81
N MET A 14 4.89 -22.93 -24.70
CA MET A 14 4.26 -24.25 -24.63
C MET A 14 2.76 -24.03 -24.65
N ALA A 15 2.20 -23.93 -25.85
CA ALA A 15 0.77 -24.08 -26.03
C ALA A 15 0.41 -25.56 -25.84
N GLY A 16 -0.46 -25.85 -24.87
CA GLY A 16 -1.35 -27.00 -24.97
C GLY A 16 -1.52 -27.85 -23.72
N PHE A 17 -1.95 -27.28 -22.59
CA PHE A 17 -2.91 -27.97 -21.71
C PHE A 17 -3.89 -26.94 -21.13
N ALA A 18 -5.15 -27.07 -21.53
CA ALA A 18 -6.24 -26.22 -21.10
C ALA A 18 -6.66 -26.56 -19.66
N LYS A 19 -6.80 -25.54 -18.82
CA LYS A 19 -7.87 -25.49 -17.81
C LYS A 19 -8.69 -24.23 -18.08
N THR A 20 -9.96 -24.43 -18.39
CA THR A 20 -10.96 -23.44 -18.77
C THR A 20 -11.46 -22.62 -17.57
N THR A 21 -11.51 -21.28 -17.76
CA THR A 21 -12.53 -20.25 -17.37
C THR A 21 -13.08 -20.23 -15.92
N VAL A 22 -13.32 -19.09 -15.27
CA VAL A 22 -14.25 -17.99 -15.62
C VAL A 22 -13.90 -16.71 -14.81
N TYR A 23 -13.87 -15.53 -15.44
CA TYR A 23 -14.16 -14.25 -14.79
C TYR A 23 -15.43 -13.68 -15.42
N ALA A 24 -16.35 -13.21 -14.57
CA ALA A 24 -17.54 -12.46 -14.96
C ALA A 24 -17.23 -10.96 -14.86
N GLU A 25 -17.45 -10.22 -15.94
CA GLU A 25 -17.72 -8.78 -15.91
C GLU A 25 -19.24 -8.59 -15.96
N ASP A 26 -19.77 -7.63 -15.20
CA ASP A 26 -20.65 -6.64 -15.81
C ASP A 26 -20.97 -5.42 -14.92
N SER A 27 -21.19 -4.32 -15.65
CA SER A 27 -22.04 -3.16 -15.36
C SER A 27 -21.44 -1.91 -14.68
N GLN A 28 -21.03 -0.97 -15.56
CA GLN A 28 -21.21 0.46 -15.35
C GLN A 28 -22.67 0.84 -15.64
N ALA A 29 -23.23 1.76 -14.85
CA ALA A 29 -24.36 2.59 -15.24
C ALA A 29 -24.17 4.01 -14.70
N THR A 30 -24.11 4.94 -15.64
CA THR A 30 -24.23 6.39 -15.54
C THR A 30 -25.66 6.82 -15.19
N ASN A 31 -25.82 7.96 -14.51
CA ASN A 31 -26.67 9.05 -15.01
C ASN A 31 -26.49 10.36 -14.25
N ASN A 32 -26.35 11.42 -15.05
CA ASN A 32 -26.36 12.84 -14.73
C ASN A 32 -27.81 13.36 -14.57
N VAL A 33 -27.92 14.58 -14.02
CA VAL A 33 -28.71 15.76 -14.46
C VAL A 33 -29.17 16.55 -13.20
N GLN A 34 -28.54 17.69 -12.87
CA GLN A 34 -28.84 19.10 -13.28
C GLN A 34 -30.10 19.67 -12.58
N SER A 35 -30.03 20.69 -11.72
CA SER A 35 -29.96 22.16 -11.96
C SER A 35 -30.75 22.80 -10.77
N SER A 36 -30.62 24.04 -10.28
CA SER A 36 -30.27 25.34 -10.87
C SER A 36 -29.97 26.41 -9.78
N GLU A 37 -29.12 27.37 -10.16
CA GLU A 37 -28.96 28.81 -9.80
C GLU A 37 -30.15 29.54 -9.10
N LYS A 38 -30.08 30.71 -8.44
CA LYS A 38 -29.13 31.84 -8.16
C LYS A 38 -29.79 32.65 -7.00
N ILE A 39 -29.09 33.47 -6.20
CA ILE A 39 -29.02 34.95 -6.32
C ILE A 39 -28.06 35.48 -5.25
N ALA A 40 -27.26 36.47 -5.63
CA ALA A 40 -26.32 37.22 -4.82
C ALA A 40 -26.89 38.58 -4.37
N THR A 41 -26.35 39.13 -3.28
CA THR A 41 -25.88 40.54 -3.10
C THR A 41 -25.29 40.67 -1.67
N ASN A 42 -23.99 40.96 -1.51
CA ASN A 42 -23.39 42.26 -1.14
C ASN A 42 -24.01 42.89 0.15
N THR A 43 -23.29 43.38 1.18
CA THR A 43 -22.01 44.12 1.20
C THR A 43 -21.56 44.36 2.68
N VAL A 44 -20.24 44.29 2.93
CA VAL A 44 -19.37 45.22 3.72
C VAL A 44 -19.57 45.41 5.26
N SER A 45 -18.55 44.92 5.97
CA SER A 45 -17.65 45.55 6.97
C SER A 45 -18.09 46.78 7.79
N ASN A 46 -17.92 46.73 9.12
CA ASN A 46 -16.74 47.32 9.79
C ASN A 46 -16.74 47.12 11.31
N GLU A 47 -15.55 46.83 11.83
CA GLU A 47 -15.16 46.90 13.23
C GLU A 47 -15.11 48.36 13.74
N LYS A 48 -15.32 48.58 15.05
CA LYS A 48 -14.33 49.24 15.92
C LYS A 48 -14.70 49.24 17.41
N LYS A 49 -13.67 48.98 18.21
CA LYS A 49 -13.51 49.15 19.67
C LYS A 49 -13.42 50.63 20.06
N ASN A 50 -13.86 50.96 21.27
CA ASN A 50 -13.06 51.51 22.40
C ASN A 50 -14.01 51.98 23.52
N GLN A 51 -13.86 51.49 24.76
CA GLN A 51 -13.01 52.02 25.85
C GLN A 51 -13.40 53.43 26.32
N SER A 52 -13.85 53.51 27.58
CA SER A 52 -14.02 54.72 28.37
C SER A 52 -13.25 54.57 29.68
N GLU A 53 -12.29 55.46 29.92
CA GLU A 53 -11.64 55.69 31.21
C GLU A 53 -12.25 56.92 31.90
N ALA A 54 -12.18 56.91 33.23
CA ALA A 54 -12.64 57.94 34.14
C ALA A 54 -11.53 58.96 34.47
N GLU A 55 -11.89 60.20 34.84
CA GLU A 55 -11.61 60.77 36.17
C GLU A 55 -11.91 62.29 36.29
N LYS A 56 -12.48 62.64 37.46
CA LYS A 56 -12.31 63.82 38.35
C LYS A 56 -12.52 65.29 37.90
N ALA A 57 -13.61 65.84 38.44
CA ALA A 57 -13.69 66.85 39.50
C ALA A 57 -12.82 68.14 39.44
N THR A 58 -13.49 69.30 39.50
CA THR A 58 -13.10 70.40 40.40
C THR A 58 -14.29 71.36 40.64
N SER A 59 -14.51 71.69 41.91
CA SER A 59 -15.52 72.65 42.41
C SER A 59 -14.94 74.05 42.52
N GLN A 60 -15.69 75.10 42.13
CA GLN A 60 -15.62 76.45 42.74
C GLN A 60 -16.96 77.19 42.60
N THR A 61 -17.52 77.60 43.75
CA THR A 61 -18.38 78.77 43.99
C THR A 61 -17.55 79.74 44.87
N PRO A 62 -17.85 81.05 45.09
CA PRO A 62 -19.18 81.68 45.12
C PRO A 62 -19.28 83.12 44.53
N GLU A 63 -20.51 83.60 44.32
CA GLU A 63 -21.03 84.89 44.83
C GLU A 63 -22.33 85.26 44.09
N THR A 64 -23.41 85.43 44.84
CA THR A 64 -24.73 85.86 44.33
C THR A 64 -25.13 87.12 45.08
N LYS A 65 -25.34 88.21 44.34
CA LYS A 65 -26.00 89.43 44.81
C LYS A 65 -27.49 89.39 44.49
N GLU A 66 -28.21 90.15 45.29
CA GLU A 66 -29.64 90.09 45.58
C GLU A 66 -30.62 90.27 44.41
N GLN A 67 -31.80 89.72 44.67
CA GLN A 67 -33.07 89.66 43.94
C GLN A 67 -33.71 91.08 43.80
N PRO A 68 -34.74 91.27 42.93
CA PRO A 68 -36.09 90.88 43.37
C PRO A 68 -37.05 90.34 42.30
N SER A 69 -37.86 89.40 42.81
CA SER A 69 -39.24 89.03 42.48
C SER A 69 -39.76 89.15 41.04
N LYS A 70 -40.08 87.99 40.45
CA LYS A 70 -41.32 87.82 39.70
C LYS A 70 -41.95 86.45 39.96
N GLU A 71 -43.15 86.56 40.50
CA GLU A 71 -44.24 85.61 40.72
C GLU A 71 -44.14 84.22 40.07
N THR A 72 -44.29 83.26 40.96
CA THR A 72 -44.64 81.86 40.73
C THR A 72 -45.96 81.75 39.96
N VAL A 73 -45.91 81.23 38.74
CA VAL A 73 -47.03 80.47 38.17
C VAL A 73 -46.71 79.01 38.42
N VAL A 74 -47.30 78.43 39.47
CA VAL A 74 -47.39 76.97 39.58
C VAL A 74 -48.44 76.57 38.55
N GLU A 75 -47.98 76.25 37.35
CA GLU A 75 -48.80 75.51 36.40
C GLU A 75 -49.08 74.15 37.07
N VAL A 76 -50.31 73.94 37.53
CA VAL A 76 -50.76 72.62 37.99
C VAL A 76 -50.82 71.75 36.73
N VAL A 77 -49.68 71.16 36.38
CA VAL A 77 -49.64 70.14 35.33
C VAL A 77 -50.50 68.99 35.83
N ASN A 78 -51.71 68.83 35.27
CA ASN A 78 -52.53 67.66 35.49
C ASN A 78 -51.79 66.45 34.94
N LYS A 79 -51.16 65.67 35.84
CA LYS A 79 -50.50 64.42 35.48
C LYS A 79 -51.52 63.30 35.52
N GLU A 80 -51.70 62.64 34.39
CA GLU A 80 -52.51 61.43 34.25
C GLU A 80 -51.70 60.38 33.47
N GLY A 81 -51.94 59.10 33.77
CA GLY A 81 -51.31 57.99 33.07
C GLY A 81 -49.80 57.85 33.32
N TRP A 82 -49.11 57.19 32.38
CA TRP A 82 -47.67 56.92 32.48
C TRP A 82 -46.84 58.20 32.31
N GLN A 83 -45.97 58.49 33.27
CA GLN A 83 -45.05 59.62 33.26
C GLN A 83 -43.63 59.14 33.56
N LYS A 84 -42.64 59.63 32.81
CA LYS A 84 -41.22 59.32 33.04
C LYS A 84 -40.52 60.53 33.64
N GLU A 85 -40.12 60.43 34.90
CA GLU A 85 -39.53 61.50 35.69
C GLU A 85 -38.18 61.05 36.23
N ASN A 86 -37.10 61.84 36.06
CA ASN A 86 -35.75 61.47 36.51
C ASN A 86 -35.32 60.06 36.08
N ASN A 87 -35.69 59.68 34.86
CA ASN A 87 -35.48 58.35 34.26
C ASN A 87 -36.21 57.18 34.96
N GLN A 88 -37.20 57.47 35.81
CA GLN A 88 -38.03 56.52 36.52
C GLN A 88 -39.49 56.64 36.05
N TRP A 89 -40.17 55.51 35.89
CA TRP A 89 -41.58 55.50 35.48
C TRP A 89 -42.51 55.61 36.68
N ARG A 90 -43.58 56.38 36.52
CA ARG A 90 -44.68 56.58 37.47
C ARG A 90 -46.00 56.47 36.73
N TYR A 91 -47.08 56.15 37.43
CA TYR A 91 -48.43 56.20 36.87
C TYR A 91 -49.32 57.08 37.75
N TYR A 92 -49.95 58.09 37.17
CA TYR A 92 -50.78 59.05 37.90
C TYR A 92 -52.26 58.79 37.68
N GLU A 93 -53.04 58.86 38.76
CA GLU A 93 -54.51 58.90 38.73
C GLU A 93 -54.98 60.04 39.63
N ASN A 94 -55.84 60.92 39.11
CA ASN A 94 -56.32 62.11 39.82
C ASN A 94 -55.16 62.98 40.34
N ASN A 95 -54.14 63.18 39.48
CA ASN A 95 -52.94 63.94 39.78
C ASN A 95 -52.09 63.41 40.97
N GLN A 96 -52.30 62.16 41.41
CA GLN A 96 -51.51 61.50 42.45
C GLN A 96 -50.81 60.24 41.90
N PRO A 97 -49.54 59.99 42.28
CA PRO A 97 -48.83 58.80 41.83
C PRO A 97 -49.41 57.55 42.52
N VAL A 98 -49.65 56.50 41.74
CA VAL A 98 -50.07 55.20 42.25
C VAL A 98 -48.92 54.51 42.97
N SER A 99 -49.24 53.84 44.09
CA SER A 99 -48.32 52.99 44.85
C SER A 99 -48.85 51.55 44.94
N ASN A 100 -47.97 50.61 45.28
CA ASN A 100 -48.24 49.17 45.34
C ASN A 100 -48.63 48.54 43.99
N TRP A 101 -49.28 47.38 44.03
CA TRP A 101 -49.73 46.65 42.84
C TRP A 101 -50.88 47.38 42.15
N LYS A 102 -50.75 47.61 40.84
CA LYS A 102 -51.79 48.18 39.99
C LYS A 102 -51.88 47.44 38.67
N LYS A 103 -53.11 47.10 38.28
CA LYS A 103 -53.39 46.53 36.96
C LYS A 103 -53.72 47.67 35.99
N ILE A 104 -52.92 47.83 34.95
CA ILE A 104 -53.05 48.89 33.95
C ILE A 104 -53.18 48.22 32.59
N ALA A 105 -54.29 48.48 31.88
CA ALA A 105 -54.60 47.87 30.59
C ALA A 105 -54.45 46.33 30.57
N GLY A 106 -54.82 45.66 31.66
CA GLY A 106 -54.77 44.21 31.79
C GLY A 106 -53.45 43.64 32.31
N VAL A 107 -52.40 44.45 32.48
CA VAL A 107 -51.06 44.03 32.92
C VAL A 107 -50.78 44.54 34.35
N TRP A 108 -50.17 43.71 35.19
CA TRP A 108 -49.79 44.10 36.55
C TRP A 108 -48.44 44.80 36.59
N TYR A 109 -48.38 45.88 37.37
CA TYR A 109 -47.18 46.65 37.68
C TYR A 109 -47.11 46.86 39.20
N TYR A 110 -45.91 47.04 39.73
CA TYR A 110 -45.72 47.39 41.13
C TYR A 110 -44.98 48.72 41.26
N PHE A 111 -45.54 49.62 42.07
CA PHE A 111 -44.97 50.93 42.38
C PHE A 111 -44.53 50.97 43.85
N ASN A 112 -43.34 51.48 44.14
CA ASN A 112 -42.89 51.66 45.52
C ASN A 112 -43.71 52.76 46.24
N GLN A 113 -43.41 53.03 47.53
CA GLN A 113 -44.13 54.04 48.31
C GLN A 113 -43.96 55.46 47.75
N ASP A 114 -42.85 55.74 47.07
CA ASP A 114 -42.64 57.02 46.40
C ASP A 114 -43.43 57.11 45.09
N GLY A 115 -43.99 56.01 44.57
CA GLY A 115 -44.72 55.92 43.30
C GLY A 115 -43.87 55.54 42.07
N ILE A 116 -42.65 55.04 42.30
CA ILE A 116 -41.71 54.61 41.25
C ILE A 116 -42.00 53.15 40.87
N MET A 117 -42.16 52.89 39.58
CA MET A 117 -42.37 51.56 39.02
C MET A 117 -41.10 50.71 39.16
N LEU A 118 -41.25 49.53 39.76
CA LEU A 118 -40.20 48.51 39.75
C LEU A 118 -40.13 47.82 38.38
N SER A 119 -38.91 47.53 37.92
CA SER A 119 -38.65 46.80 36.68
C SER A 119 -37.37 45.99 36.80
N SER A 120 -37.22 44.98 35.95
CA SER A 120 -36.05 44.07 35.94
C SER A 120 -35.70 43.57 37.35
N THR A 121 -36.72 43.15 38.11
CA THR A 121 -36.54 42.76 39.51
C THR A 121 -37.54 41.70 39.94
N ILE A 122 -37.27 41.09 41.10
CA ILE A 122 -38.18 40.17 41.77
C ILE A 122 -38.71 40.88 43.01
N PHE A 123 -40.02 41.08 43.08
CA PHE A 123 -40.67 41.71 44.23
C PHE A 123 -41.76 40.81 44.81
N ASN A 124 -41.62 40.41 46.08
CA ASN A 124 -42.54 39.47 46.76
C ASN A 124 -42.84 38.21 45.92
N ASP A 125 -41.80 37.58 45.39
CA ASP A 125 -41.82 36.44 44.46
C ASP A 125 -42.34 36.71 43.04
N TYR A 126 -42.83 37.89 42.72
CA TYR A 126 -43.29 38.20 41.35
C TYR A 126 -42.16 38.77 40.49
N LEU A 127 -42.04 38.26 39.27
CA LEU A 127 -41.04 38.72 38.30
C LEU A 127 -41.57 39.91 37.50
N LEU A 128 -40.89 41.04 37.58
CA LEU A 128 -41.16 42.23 36.76
C LEU A 128 -40.10 42.32 35.67
N ASN A 129 -40.53 42.34 34.41
CA ASN A 129 -39.63 42.43 33.27
C ASN A 129 -39.05 43.85 33.11
N ASN A 130 -38.27 44.08 32.04
CA ASN A 130 -37.63 45.38 31.81
C ASN A 130 -38.62 46.55 31.54
N SER A 131 -39.87 46.26 31.17
CA SER A 131 -40.92 47.29 31.09
C SER A 131 -41.69 47.47 32.40
N GLY A 132 -41.32 46.75 33.47
CA GLY A 132 -42.02 46.72 34.75
C GLY A 132 -43.29 45.89 34.76
N ALA A 133 -43.65 45.28 33.64
CA ALA A 133 -44.78 44.38 33.55
C ALA A 133 -44.48 43.07 34.30
N MET A 134 -45.45 42.60 35.08
CA MET A 134 -45.40 41.28 35.69
C MET A 134 -45.40 40.21 34.59
N ALA A 135 -44.37 39.39 34.59
CA ALA A 135 -44.21 38.28 33.67
C ALA A 135 -45.16 37.14 34.04
N GLU A 136 -45.71 36.43 33.06
CA GLU A 136 -46.57 35.25 33.24
C GLU A 136 -46.17 34.18 32.20
N SER A 137 -45.86 32.97 32.65
CA SER A 137 -45.37 31.88 31.78
C SER A 137 -44.25 32.31 30.83
N SER A 138 -43.37 33.19 31.28
CA SER A 138 -42.37 33.84 30.43
C SER A 138 -41.01 33.98 31.09
N TRP A 139 -39.98 34.02 30.25
CA TRP A 139 -38.60 34.27 30.65
C TRP A 139 -38.36 35.74 30.95
N VAL A 140 -37.60 36.03 32.00
CA VAL A 140 -37.15 37.38 32.35
C VAL A 140 -35.65 37.37 32.56
N LYS A 141 -34.96 38.34 31.98
CA LYS A 141 -33.51 38.51 32.14
C LYS A 141 -33.23 39.68 33.09
N ILE A 142 -32.54 39.41 34.19
CA ILE A 142 -32.16 40.38 35.23
C ILE A 142 -30.66 40.21 35.47
N ASP A 143 -29.88 41.29 35.41
CA ASP A 143 -28.42 41.27 35.65
C ASP A 143 -27.67 40.15 34.92
N ASN A 144 -28.01 39.96 33.65
CA ASN A 144 -27.49 38.90 32.76
C ASN A 144 -27.83 37.45 33.16
N GLN A 145 -28.72 37.26 34.11
CA GLN A 145 -29.24 35.98 34.58
C GLN A 145 -30.68 35.78 34.11
N TRP A 146 -31.05 34.54 33.80
CA TRP A 146 -32.40 34.20 33.33
C TRP A 146 -33.24 33.63 34.46
N TYR A 147 -34.48 34.08 34.55
CA TYR A 147 -35.50 33.63 35.50
C TYR A 147 -36.75 33.23 34.71
N TYR A 148 -37.59 32.38 35.29
CA TYR A 148 -38.85 31.99 34.67
C TYR A 148 -40.04 32.25 35.59
N ALA A 149 -41.00 33.03 35.09
CA ALA A 149 -42.26 33.28 35.75
C ALA A 149 -43.24 32.15 35.47
N THR A 150 -43.88 31.65 36.52
CA THR A 150 -45.00 30.71 36.44
C THR A 150 -46.23 31.39 35.82
N GLU A 151 -47.30 30.62 35.59
CA GLU A 151 -48.59 31.15 35.12
C GLU A 151 -49.19 32.23 36.05
N ASN A 152 -48.85 32.19 37.34
CA ASN A 152 -49.28 33.18 38.33
C ASN A 152 -48.26 34.31 38.53
N GLY A 153 -47.28 34.41 37.63
CA GLY A 153 -46.21 35.41 37.65
C GLY A 153 -45.13 35.26 38.73
N LYS A 154 -45.21 34.21 39.56
CA LYS A 154 -44.19 33.90 40.57
C LYS A 154 -42.94 33.30 39.96
N VAL A 155 -41.78 33.63 40.50
CA VAL A 155 -40.47 33.08 40.11
C VAL A 155 -40.36 31.58 40.41
N THR A 156 -39.79 30.83 39.46
CA THR A 156 -39.46 29.41 39.63
C THR A 156 -38.13 29.27 40.38
N ARG A 157 -38.12 28.56 41.52
CA ARG A 157 -36.92 28.38 42.37
C ARG A 157 -36.68 26.92 42.71
N ASN A 158 -35.41 26.58 42.90
CA ASN A 158 -34.90 25.30 43.38
C ASN A 158 -35.59 24.05 42.79
N THR A 159 -35.95 24.10 41.50
CA THR A 159 -36.60 22.97 40.83
C THR A 159 -36.16 22.79 39.38
N TRP A 160 -36.53 21.65 38.81
CA TRP A 160 -36.55 21.43 37.37
C TRP A 160 -37.91 21.87 36.81
N LYS A 161 -37.92 22.60 35.69
CA LYS A 161 -39.15 23.00 35.01
C LYS A 161 -39.04 22.67 33.53
N LYS A 162 -40.08 22.03 32.99
CA LYS A 162 -40.24 21.79 31.56
C LYS A 162 -40.97 22.97 30.94
N ILE A 163 -40.32 23.65 29.99
CA ILE A 163 -40.80 24.86 29.33
C ILE A 163 -40.75 24.61 27.83
N ALA A 164 -41.89 24.70 27.15
CA ALA A 164 -42.02 24.39 25.72
C ALA A 164 -41.38 23.03 25.33
N GLY A 165 -41.52 22.02 26.19
CA GLY A 165 -40.99 20.67 25.94
C GLY A 165 -39.53 20.46 26.38
N VAL A 166 -38.81 21.48 26.82
CA VAL A 166 -37.39 21.42 27.19
C VAL A 166 -37.21 21.59 28.70
N TRP A 167 -36.30 20.83 29.31
CA TRP A 167 -36.00 20.91 30.74
C TRP A 167 -34.96 22.00 31.06
N TYR A 168 -35.24 22.75 32.13
CA TYR A 168 -34.37 23.78 32.70
C TYR A 168 -34.28 23.59 34.21
N ARG A 169 -33.12 23.94 34.80
CA ARG A 169 -32.88 23.87 36.25
C ARG A 169 -32.68 25.28 36.82
N PHE A 170 -33.38 25.61 37.90
CA PHE A 170 -33.29 26.92 38.58
C PHE A 170 -32.76 26.80 40.00
N ASP A 171 -31.72 27.54 40.38
CA ASP A 171 -31.19 27.49 41.74
C ASP A 171 -32.14 28.07 42.81
N GLU A 172 -31.68 28.14 44.06
CA GLU A 172 -32.46 28.69 45.19
C GLU A 172 -32.84 30.16 44.99
N SER A 173 -31.97 30.91 44.31
CA SER A 173 -32.20 32.31 43.95
C SER A 173 -33.13 32.48 42.73
N GLY A 174 -33.52 31.37 42.08
CA GLY A 174 -34.39 31.36 40.91
C GLY A 174 -33.65 31.57 39.60
N THR A 175 -32.31 31.63 39.64
CA THR A 175 -31.48 31.78 38.46
C THR A 175 -31.41 30.46 37.70
N MET A 176 -31.62 30.53 36.40
CA MET A 176 -31.46 29.41 35.49
C MET A 176 -29.99 29.00 35.40
N LEU A 177 -29.71 27.75 35.77
CA LEU A 177 -28.40 27.15 35.55
C LEU A 177 -28.15 26.98 34.05
N SER A 178 -26.94 27.31 33.60
CA SER A 178 -26.51 27.16 32.22
C SER A 178 -25.02 26.84 32.15
N ASN A 179 -24.60 26.24 31.04
CA ASN A 179 -23.21 25.90 30.77
C ASN A 179 -22.53 25.15 31.95
N THR A 180 -23.26 24.20 32.54
CA THR A 180 -22.84 23.53 33.78
C THR A 180 -23.41 22.11 33.85
N ILE A 181 -22.92 21.33 34.81
CA ILE A 181 -23.43 20.00 35.14
C ILE A 181 -24.05 20.06 36.54
N TYR A 182 -25.34 19.70 36.63
CA TYR A 182 -26.06 19.64 37.90
C TYR A 182 -26.57 18.22 38.14
N ASN A 183 -26.06 17.55 39.19
CA ASN A 183 -26.42 16.16 39.52
C ASN A 183 -26.38 15.23 38.27
N ASP A 184 -25.26 15.29 37.56
CA ASP A 184 -24.96 14.63 36.28
C ASP A 184 -25.74 15.13 35.05
N TYR A 185 -26.73 15.98 35.17
CA TYR A 185 -27.44 16.55 34.01
C TYR A 185 -26.65 17.70 33.40
N LEU A 186 -26.41 17.61 32.10
CA LEU A 186 -25.66 18.60 31.34
C LEU A 186 -26.58 19.70 30.81
N LEU A 187 -26.28 20.96 31.16
CA LEU A 187 -27.05 22.12 30.73
C LEU A 187 -26.27 22.92 29.70
N LYS A 188 -26.90 23.20 28.56
CA LYS A 188 -26.36 24.02 27.47
C LYS A 188 -26.15 25.47 27.93
N SER A 189 -25.46 26.28 27.11
CA SER A 189 -25.36 27.72 27.32
C SER A 189 -26.70 28.44 27.34
N SER A 190 -27.72 27.89 26.67
CA SER A 190 -29.11 28.35 26.75
C SER A 190 -29.87 27.91 28.01
N GLY A 191 -29.22 27.15 28.90
CA GLY A 191 -29.83 26.53 30.10
C GLY A 191 -30.69 25.31 29.82
N ALA A 192 -31.00 25.04 28.56
CA ALA A 192 -31.71 23.83 28.16
C ALA A 192 -30.87 22.59 28.49
N MET A 193 -31.49 21.56 29.05
CA MET A 193 -30.87 20.25 29.24
C MET A 193 -30.44 19.66 27.88
N ALA A 194 -29.20 19.19 27.82
CA ALA A 194 -28.65 18.51 26.65
C ALA A 194 -29.18 17.08 26.60
N GLU A 195 -29.45 16.55 25.41
CA GLU A 195 -29.87 15.17 25.18
C GLU A 195 -29.20 14.68 23.91
N ASN A 196 -28.55 13.52 23.95
CA ASN A 196 -27.76 12.95 22.83
C ASN A 196 -26.81 13.97 22.18
N ALA A 197 -26.11 14.75 23.00
CA ALA A 197 -25.38 15.91 22.54
C ALA A 197 -24.01 16.05 23.21
N TRP A 198 -23.04 16.47 22.40
CA TRP A 198 -21.73 16.91 22.83
C TRP A 198 -21.77 18.36 23.26
N ILE A 199 -21.28 18.66 24.47
CA ILE A 199 -21.14 20.03 24.97
C ILE A 199 -19.71 20.22 25.44
N LYS A 200 -19.11 21.33 25.00
CA LYS A 200 -17.80 21.78 25.47
C LYS A 200 -18.01 22.71 26.65
N LEU A 201 -17.52 22.34 27.83
CA LEU A 201 -17.47 23.20 29.01
C LEU A 201 -16.02 23.56 29.25
N GLU A 202 -15.73 24.87 29.27
CA GLU A 202 -14.35 25.39 29.23
C GLU A 202 -13.58 24.75 28.05
N ASP A 203 -12.57 23.93 28.35
CA ASP A 203 -11.78 23.20 27.36
C ASP A 203 -11.98 21.69 27.35
N LYS A 204 -13.06 21.20 27.96
CA LYS A 204 -13.35 19.77 28.08
C LYS A 204 -14.69 19.43 27.42
N TRP A 205 -14.70 18.31 26.69
CA TRP A 205 -15.90 17.79 26.05
C TRP A 205 -16.63 16.80 26.96
N TYR A 206 -17.95 16.93 27.01
CA TYR A 206 -18.88 16.06 27.73
C TYR A 206 -19.95 15.58 26.76
N TYR A 207 -20.48 14.38 26.98
CA TYR A 207 -21.61 13.87 26.21
C TYR A 207 -22.79 13.56 27.11
N ALA A 208 -23.93 14.17 26.80
CA ALA A 208 -25.20 13.86 27.43
C ALA A 208 -25.89 12.70 26.69
N THR A 209 -26.30 11.68 27.44
CA THR A 209 -27.13 10.58 26.93
C THR A 209 -28.55 11.06 26.60
N ALA A 210 -29.41 10.19 26.09
CA ALA A 210 -30.83 10.49 25.90
C ALA A 210 -31.56 10.91 27.20
N SER A 211 -31.03 10.52 28.37
CA SER A 211 -31.56 10.95 29.67
C SER A 211 -31.11 12.35 30.09
N GLY A 212 -30.18 12.95 29.35
CA GLY A 212 -29.49 14.19 29.67
C GLY A 212 -28.35 14.08 30.68
N LYS A 213 -28.13 12.89 31.25
CA LYS A 213 -26.98 12.62 32.11
C LYS A 213 -25.69 12.45 31.33
N ILE A 214 -24.59 12.94 31.89
CA ILE A 214 -23.25 12.74 31.36
C ILE A 214 -22.73 11.32 31.57
N ILE A 215 -21.73 10.95 30.77
CA ILE A 215 -21.00 9.69 30.90
C ILE A 215 -19.76 9.89 31.78
N ARG A 216 -19.44 8.92 32.65
CA ARG A 216 -18.26 8.95 33.53
C ARG A 216 -17.57 7.60 33.58
N ASP A 217 -16.24 7.65 33.66
CA ASP A 217 -15.31 6.55 33.91
C ASP A 217 -15.56 5.28 33.07
N LYS A 218 -15.89 5.46 31.80
CA LYS A 218 -16.15 4.33 30.89
C LYS A 218 -15.92 4.67 29.43
N TRP A 219 -15.83 3.61 28.64
CA TRP A 219 -15.97 3.65 27.19
C TRP A 219 -17.44 3.80 26.80
N GLU A 220 -17.71 4.64 25.80
CA GLU A 220 -19.02 4.74 25.15
C GLU A 220 -18.87 4.81 23.64
N LYS A 221 -19.76 4.12 22.92
CA LYS A 221 -19.83 4.18 21.47
C LYS A 221 -20.87 5.19 21.02
N ILE A 222 -20.40 6.29 20.43
CA ILE A 222 -21.25 7.42 19.99
C ILE A 222 -21.09 7.55 18.48
N SER A 223 -22.22 7.47 17.75
CA SER A 223 -22.25 7.57 16.28
C SER A 223 -21.22 6.67 15.55
N GLY A 224 -21.00 5.45 16.07
CA GLY A 224 -20.11 4.46 15.46
C GLY A 224 -18.65 4.48 15.95
N SER A 225 -18.24 5.52 16.67
CA SER A 225 -16.88 5.69 17.21
C SER A 225 -16.85 5.49 18.73
N TRP A 226 -15.74 4.94 19.24
CA TRP A 226 -15.53 4.76 20.68
C TRP A 226 -14.85 5.97 21.29
N TYR A 227 -15.30 6.37 22.47
CA TYR A 227 -14.76 7.47 23.27
C TYR A 227 -14.59 6.99 24.71
N TYR A 228 -13.58 7.51 25.42
CA TYR A 228 -13.44 7.26 26.86
C TYR A 228 -13.65 8.54 27.65
N PHE A 229 -14.44 8.47 28.72
CA PHE A 229 -14.67 9.58 29.64
C PHE A 229 -14.01 9.27 30.99
N ASN A 230 -13.34 10.26 31.57
CA ASN A 230 -12.72 10.12 32.89
C ASN A 230 -13.78 10.17 34.02
N LYS A 231 -13.34 10.08 35.27
CA LYS A 231 -14.22 10.14 36.46
C LYS A 231 -15.04 11.42 36.55
N ASP A 232 -14.48 12.53 36.09
CA ASP A 232 -15.15 13.83 36.04
C ASP A 232 -16.11 13.94 34.85
N GLY A 233 -16.17 12.94 33.98
CA GLY A 233 -17.01 12.88 32.78
C GLY A 233 -16.44 13.66 31.59
N ALA A 234 -15.21 14.13 31.69
CA ALA A 234 -14.51 14.76 30.58
C ALA A 234 -13.98 13.69 29.62
N MET A 235 -14.22 13.89 28.33
CA MET A 235 -13.72 13.04 27.26
C MET A 235 -12.20 13.13 27.16
N LEU A 236 -11.53 11.98 27.12
CA LEU A 236 -10.10 11.93 26.82
C LEU A 236 -9.86 12.19 25.33
N SER A 237 -8.81 12.95 25.03
CA SER A 237 -8.34 13.26 23.69
C SER A 237 -6.81 13.36 23.68
N SER A 238 -6.22 13.13 22.50
CA SER A 238 -4.78 13.21 22.22
C SER A 238 -3.91 12.48 23.24
N GLN A 239 -4.34 11.30 23.70
CA GLN A 239 -3.65 10.55 24.75
C GLN A 239 -3.98 9.06 24.73
N TRP A 240 -3.14 8.29 25.41
CA TRP A 240 -3.34 6.86 25.61
C TRP A 240 -4.29 6.55 26.76
N LYS A 241 -5.16 5.57 26.55
CA LYS A 241 -5.86 4.84 27.61
C LYS A 241 -5.50 3.37 27.47
N GLU A 242 -4.62 2.91 28.35
CA GLU A 242 -4.04 1.56 28.28
C GLU A 242 -3.40 1.30 26.90
N LYS A 243 -3.95 0.37 26.10
CA LYS A 243 -3.43 0.05 24.77
C LYS A 243 -4.12 0.78 23.62
N TYR A 244 -5.03 1.70 23.93
CA TYR A 244 -5.82 2.44 22.95
C TYR A 244 -5.37 3.90 22.91
N TYR A 245 -5.40 4.49 21.72
CA TYR A 245 -5.13 5.92 21.55
C TYR A 245 -6.41 6.68 21.23
N LEU A 246 -6.69 7.75 21.96
CA LEU A 246 -7.78 8.67 21.70
C LEU A 246 -7.21 9.84 20.88
N LYS A 247 -7.74 10.04 19.68
CA LYS A 247 -7.31 11.12 18.78
C LYS A 247 -7.69 12.50 19.35
N ASP A 248 -7.30 13.56 18.66
CA ASP A 248 -7.69 14.94 19.03
C ASP A 248 -9.21 15.13 19.11
N SER A 249 -9.93 14.49 18.17
CA SER A 249 -11.39 14.41 18.21
C SER A 249 -11.97 13.59 19.37
N GLY A 250 -11.13 12.93 20.18
CA GLY A 250 -11.50 11.96 21.21
C GLY A 250 -11.92 10.59 20.70
N ALA A 251 -12.10 10.42 19.39
CA ALA A 251 -12.41 9.12 18.81
C ALA A 251 -11.21 8.18 18.95
N MET A 252 -11.46 6.94 19.38
CA MET A 252 -10.46 5.88 19.45
C MET A 252 -9.91 5.57 18.07
N ALA A 253 -8.59 5.62 17.92
CA ALA A 253 -7.91 5.25 16.69
C ALA A 253 -8.04 3.74 16.41
N LYS A 254 -8.25 3.37 15.15
CA LYS A 254 -8.32 1.96 14.71
C LYS A 254 -7.92 1.84 13.25
N SER A 255 -7.21 0.77 12.92
CA SER A 255 -6.68 0.50 11.57
C SER A 255 -5.91 1.68 10.98
N GLU A 256 -5.13 2.39 11.79
CA GLU A 256 -4.44 3.62 11.39
C GLU A 256 -3.12 3.81 12.14
N TRP A 257 -2.23 4.59 11.53
CA TRP A 257 -0.97 5.02 12.12
C TRP A 257 -1.17 6.32 12.90
N ILE A 258 -0.57 6.40 14.09
CA ILE A 258 -0.56 7.59 14.94
C ILE A 258 0.89 7.94 15.29
N PHE A 259 1.25 9.21 15.13
CA PHE A 259 2.48 9.75 15.68
C PHE A 259 2.19 10.36 17.04
N ASP A 260 2.88 9.88 18.07
CA ASP A 260 2.77 10.45 19.41
C ASP A 260 3.95 11.39 19.67
N GLU A 261 3.64 12.69 19.79
CA GLU A 261 4.62 13.74 20.03
C GLU A 261 5.37 13.62 21.36
N LYS A 262 4.78 12.97 22.37
CA LYS A 262 5.43 12.72 23.66
C LYS A 262 6.52 11.66 23.53
N TYR A 263 6.24 10.61 22.76
CA TYR A 263 7.15 9.48 22.56
C TYR A 263 8.06 9.63 21.35
N LYS A 264 7.81 10.64 20.49
CA LYS A 264 8.54 10.87 19.22
C LYS A 264 8.61 9.61 18.34
N SER A 265 7.52 8.85 18.34
CA SER A 265 7.43 7.57 17.64
C SER A 265 6.07 7.35 17.01
N TRP A 266 6.08 6.51 15.98
CA TRP A 266 4.88 6.02 15.32
C TRP A 266 4.38 4.75 16.00
N PHE A 267 3.05 4.64 16.09
CA PHE A 267 2.32 3.48 16.58
C PHE A 267 1.26 3.12 15.54
N TYR A 268 0.94 1.83 15.43
CA TYR A 268 -0.16 1.38 14.59
C TYR A 268 -1.27 0.78 15.46
N LEU A 269 -2.48 1.30 15.34
CA LEU A 269 -3.65 0.76 16.02
C LEU A 269 -4.33 -0.24 15.09
N LYS A 270 -4.51 -1.47 15.57
CA LYS A 270 -5.17 -2.54 14.79
C LYS A 270 -6.67 -2.27 14.66
N SER A 271 -7.39 -3.18 14.00
CA SER A 271 -8.84 -3.07 13.80
C SER A 271 -9.65 -3.11 15.10
N ASP A 272 -9.11 -3.74 16.14
CA ASP A 272 -9.67 -3.77 17.50
C ASP A 272 -9.33 -2.50 18.31
N GLY A 273 -8.49 -1.61 17.78
CA GLY A 273 -8.02 -0.39 18.43
C GLY A 273 -6.81 -0.57 19.34
N ILE A 274 -6.36 -1.81 19.56
CA ILE A 274 -5.17 -2.10 20.36
C ILE A 274 -3.93 -1.82 19.51
N TYR A 275 -2.93 -1.13 20.06
CA TYR A 275 -1.67 -0.93 19.34
C TYR A 275 -1.00 -2.28 19.00
N ALA A 276 -0.43 -2.38 17.81
CA ALA A 276 0.39 -3.51 17.40
C ALA A 276 1.71 -3.51 18.16
N GLU A 277 2.16 -4.66 18.67
CA GLU A 277 3.46 -4.82 19.32
C GLU A 277 4.07 -6.19 19.02
N THR A 278 5.39 -6.26 18.99
CA THR A 278 6.18 -7.46 18.67
C THR A 278 5.74 -8.16 17.38
N GLN A 279 5.44 -7.39 16.34
CA GLN A 279 4.90 -7.92 15.08
C GLN A 279 5.14 -6.97 13.90
N TRP A 280 5.02 -7.52 12.69
CA TRP A 280 5.03 -6.75 11.45
C TRP A 280 3.65 -6.15 11.12
N VAL A 281 3.66 -4.94 10.58
CA VAL A 281 2.54 -4.29 9.91
C VAL A 281 3.04 -3.77 8.56
N GLY A 282 2.76 -4.51 7.48
CA GLY A 282 3.35 -4.23 6.18
C GLY A 282 4.88 -4.36 6.21
N SER A 283 5.59 -3.30 5.82
CA SER A 283 7.05 -3.24 5.85
C SER A 283 7.65 -2.74 7.17
N TYR A 284 6.83 -2.51 8.19
CA TYR A 284 7.23 -1.89 9.45
C TYR A 284 7.16 -2.91 10.58
N TYR A 285 8.11 -2.85 11.52
CA TYR A 285 8.09 -3.69 12.71
C TYR A 285 7.74 -2.84 13.94
N LEU A 286 6.72 -3.27 14.69
CA LEU A 286 6.34 -2.64 15.95
C LEU A 286 6.97 -3.45 17.09
N LYS A 287 7.78 -2.80 17.90
CA LYS A 287 8.50 -3.41 19.03
C LYS A 287 7.56 -3.60 20.22
N SER A 288 8.11 -4.09 21.33
CA SER A 288 7.41 -4.11 22.62
C SER A 288 6.89 -2.72 22.97
N PHE A 289 5.68 -2.63 23.55
CA PHE A 289 4.97 -1.38 23.84
C PHE A 289 4.58 -0.56 22.59
N GLY A 290 4.66 -1.15 21.40
CA GLY A 290 4.12 -0.60 20.16
C GLY A 290 4.95 0.44 19.44
N TYR A 291 6.17 0.74 19.91
CA TYR A 291 7.09 1.65 19.22
C TYR A 291 7.50 1.09 17.86
N MET A 292 7.31 1.86 16.78
CA MET A 292 7.87 1.51 15.48
C MET A 292 9.40 1.50 15.53
N ALA A 293 10.00 0.42 15.03
CA ALA A 293 11.44 0.30 14.86
C ALA A 293 11.95 1.21 13.73
N LYS A 294 13.09 1.86 13.93
CA LYS A 294 13.76 2.68 12.90
C LYS A 294 15.26 2.80 13.17
N ASN A 295 16.05 2.88 12.11
CA ASN A 295 17.52 2.91 12.15
C ASN A 295 18.16 1.80 13.00
N GLU A 296 17.57 0.61 13.00
CA GLU A 296 17.98 -0.48 13.89
C GLU A 296 17.81 -1.86 13.25
N TRP A 297 18.55 -2.82 13.80
CA TRP A 297 18.43 -4.24 13.45
C TRP A 297 17.37 -4.91 14.32
N ILE A 298 16.49 -5.70 13.69
CA ILE A 298 15.49 -6.52 14.37
C ILE A 298 15.73 -7.98 14.01
N PHE A 299 15.90 -8.82 15.03
CA PHE A 299 15.85 -10.26 14.87
C PHE A 299 14.43 -10.74 15.09
N ASP A 300 13.86 -11.39 14.08
CA ASP A 300 12.55 -12.01 14.17
C ASP A 300 12.73 -13.53 14.30
N LYS A 301 12.22 -14.09 15.40
CA LYS A 301 12.32 -15.51 15.73
C LYS A 301 11.47 -16.38 14.81
N ASP A 302 10.31 -15.89 14.36
CA ASP A 302 9.40 -16.65 13.51
C ASP A 302 9.99 -16.83 12.12
N TYR A 303 10.74 -15.83 11.65
CA TYR A 303 11.48 -15.89 10.41
C TYR A 303 12.90 -16.43 10.54
N ASN A 304 13.38 -16.61 11.77
CA ASN A 304 14.77 -16.92 12.15
C ASN A 304 15.78 -16.07 11.36
N ALA A 305 15.53 -14.77 11.26
CA ALA A 305 16.28 -13.87 10.39
C ALA A 305 16.40 -12.47 10.98
N TRP A 306 17.44 -11.75 10.57
CA TRP A 306 17.62 -10.34 10.87
C TRP A 306 17.02 -9.47 9.76
N PHE A 307 16.51 -8.31 10.15
CA PHE A 307 16.00 -7.26 9.29
C PHE A 307 16.64 -5.94 9.72
N TYR A 308 16.81 -5.00 8.80
CA TYR A 308 17.21 -3.64 9.14
C TYR A 308 16.12 -2.66 8.75
N LEU A 309 15.70 -1.82 9.70
CA LEU A 309 14.65 -0.82 9.50
C LEU A 309 15.31 0.53 9.26
N LYS A 310 14.93 1.20 8.18
CA LYS A 310 15.43 2.52 7.79
C LYS A 310 14.89 3.61 8.75
N GLU A 311 15.27 4.86 8.50
CA GLU A 311 14.80 6.02 9.26
C GLU A 311 13.28 6.21 9.16
N ASP A 312 12.71 5.94 7.97
CA ASP A 312 11.26 5.94 7.73
C ASP A 312 10.53 4.76 8.39
N GLY A 313 11.27 3.82 8.98
CA GLY A 313 10.76 2.62 9.66
C GLY A 313 10.50 1.42 8.76
N ALA A 314 10.59 1.55 7.43
CA ALA A 314 10.42 0.42 6.54
C ALA A 314 11.69 -0.45 6.51
N TYR A 315 11.53 -1.77 6.40
CA TYR A 315 12.67 -2.65 6.23
C TYR A 315 13.43 -2.39 4.93
N VAL A 316 14.72 -2.69 4.93
CA VAL A 316 15.60 -2.63 3.76
C VAL A 316 15.43 -3.85 2.87
N THR A 317 15.49 -3.65 1.56
CA THR A 317 15.59 -4.72 0.54
C THR A 317 16.78 -4.47 -0.38
N GLY A 318 17.37 -5.53 -0.96
CA GLY A 318 18.49 -5.40 -1.87
C GLY A 318 19.79 -5.03 -1.18
N ASN A 319 20.70 -4.33 -1.86
CA ASN A 319 21.98 -3.90 -1.27
C ASN A 319 21.82 -2.57 -0.52
N PHE A 320 22.34 -2.49 0.69
CA PHE A 320 22.26 -1.29 1.52
C PHE A 320 23.47 -1.17 2.45
N THR A 321 23.96 0.06 2.62
CA THR A 321 25.11 0.35 3.46
C THR A 321 24.63 0.82 4.84
N ILE A 322 25.07 0.13 5.90
CA ILE A 322 24.74 0.44 7.29
C ILE A 322 26.05 0.69 8.03
N ASN A 323 26.23 1.92 8.54
CA ASN A 323 27.45 2.35 9.22
C ASN A 323 28.74 2.06 8.42
N GLY A 324 28.70 2.31 7.10
CA GLY A 324 29.85 2.12 6.21
C GLY A 324 30.13 0.67 5.79
N LYS A 325 29.30 -0.29 6.19
CA LYS A 325 29.40 -1.69 5.77
C LYS A 325 28.22 -2.07 4.87
N ASP A 326 28.50 -2.75 3.77
CA ASP A 326 27.48 -3.22 2.82
C ASP A 326 26.84 -4.52 3.27
N TYR A 327 25.51 -4.56 3.20
CA TYR A 327 24.68 -5.72 3.50
C TYR A 327 23.72 -5.99 2.34
N THR A 328 23.35 -7.24 2.15
CA THR A 328 22.37 -7.65 1.15
C THR A 328 21.14 -8.26 1.83
N PHE A 329 19.97 -7.80 1.42
CA PHE A 329 18.68 -8.21 1.93
C PHE A 329 17.82 -8.78 0.80
N GLN A 330 16.99 -9.76 1.13
CA GLN A 330 15.97 -10.31 0.26
C GLN A 330 14.86 -9.28 -0.04
N SER A 331 13.98 -9.58 -1.00
CA SER A 331 12.82 -8.73 -1.33
C SER A 331 11.80 -8.63 -0.20
N ASN A 332 11.78 -9.58 0.72
CA ASN A 332 10.96 -9.59 1.93
C ASN A 332 11.66 -8.94 3.14
N GLY A 333 12.86 -8.39 2.97
CA GLY A 333 13.61 -7.70 4.02
C GLY A 333 14.57 -8.53 4.86
N LYS A 334 14.60 -9.86 4.69
CA LYS A 334 15.53 -10.72 5.44
C LYS A 334 16.97 -10.46 5.02
N TRP A 335 17.85 -10.26 5.98
CA TRP A 335 19.28 -10.17 5.78
C TRP A 335 19.87 -11.51 5.36
N ILE A 336 20.72 -11.47 4.33
CA ILE A 336 21.49 -12.61 3.86
C ILE A 336 22.85 -12.58 4.58
N SER A 337 23.00 -13.43 5.61
CA SER A 337 24.19 -13.46 6.47
C SER A 337 25.39 -14.18 5.86
N ASP A 338 25.15 -15.14 4.96
CA ASP A 338 26.19 -15.92 4.29
C ASP A 338 26.30 -15.54 2.81
N THR A 339 27.51 -15.53 2.25
CA THR A 339 27.73 -15.44 0.80
C THR A 339 26.90 -16.52 0.10
N ALA A 340 25.82 -16.13 -0.58
CA ALA A 340 24.85 -17.06 -1.14
C ALA A 340 25.52 -18.17 -1.97
N ALA A 341 25.08 -19.43 -1.81
CA ALA A 341 25.59 -20.56 -2.58
C ALA A 341 25.25 -20.45 -4.08
N TYR A 342 24.18 -19.71 -4.41
CA TYR A 342 23.67 -19.51 -5.76
C TYR A 342 23.41 -18.03 -6.06
N TYR A 343 23.61 -17.67 -7.32
CA TYR A 343 23.30 -16.35 -7.84
C TYR A 343 22.54 -16.46 -9.16
N LYS A 344 21.67 -15.49 -9.43
CA LYS A 344 20.93 -15.36 -10.69
C LYS A 344 21.48 -14.22 -11.54
N VAL A 345 21.58 -14.45 -12.84
CA VAL A 345 22.04 -13.45 -13.82
C VAL A 345 20.97 -12.40 -14.07
N LYS A 346 21.33 -11.11 -13.94
CA LYS A 346 20.43 -9.95 -14.13
C LYS A 346 20.34 -9.41 -15.56
N PRO A 347 21.44 -9.15 -16.29
CA PRO A 347 21.33 -8.60 -17.65
C PRO A 347 20.87 -9.68 -18.65
N ILE A 348 20.42 -9.25 -19.83
CA ILE A 348 19.99 -10.15 -20.94
C ILE A 348 21.05 -11.23 -21.20
N THR A 349 22.33 -10.84 -21.19
CA THR A 349 23.47 -11.75 -21.15
C THR A 349 24.55 -11.22 -20.23
N ALA A 350 25.28 -12.11 -19.56
CA ALA A 350 26.48 -11.79 -18.79
C ALA A 350 27.66 -12.68 -19.22
N ASN A 351 28.87 -12.12 -19.21
CA ASN A 351 30.08 -12.87 -19.58
C ASN A 351 30.64 -13.65 -18.38
N VAL A 352 31.24 -14.80 -18.67
CA VAL A 352 32.07 -15.56 -17.72
C VAL A 352 33.54 -15.39 -18.12
N TYR A 353 34.39 -15.04 -17.17
CA TYR A 353 35.80 -14.72 -17.39
C TYR A 353 36.74 -15.74 -16.73
N SER A 354 37.97 -15.85 -17.23
CA SER A 354 39.06 -16.51 -16.52
C SER A 354 39.54 -15.67 -15.34
N ALA A 355 40.41 -16.24 -14.51
CA ALA A 355 41.09 -15.50 -13.44
C ALA A 355 41.90 -14.29 -13.97
N SER A 356 42.41 -14.37 -15.20
CA SER A 356 43.14 -13.29 -15.88
C SER A 356 42.22 -12.27 -16.58
N GLY A 357 40.90 -12.43 -16.47
CA GLY A 357 39.92 -11.54 -17.09
C GLY A 357 39.63 -11.78 -18.57
N LYS A 358 40.18 -12.85 -19.17
CA LYS A 358 39.83 -13.25 -20.54
C LYS A 358 38.41 -13.82 -20.57
N LYS A 359 37.57 -13.38 -21.51
CA LYS A 359 36.24 -13.96 -21.70
C LYS A 359 36.35 -15.44 -22.08
N LEU A 360 35.67 -16.30 -21.32
CA LEU A 360 35.56 -17.75 -21.56
C LEU A 360 34.25 -18.07 -22.31
N SER A 361 33.13 -17.52 -21.83
CA SER A 361 31.80 -17.72 -22.42
C SER A 361 30.86 -16.57 -22.02
N TYR A 362 29.57 -16.72 -22.28
CA TYR A 362 28.48 -15.84 -21.88
C TYR A 362 27.23 -16.67 -21.60
N ILE A 363 26.41 -16.21 -20.65
CA ILE A 363 25.19 -16.89 -20.22
C ILE A 363 23.99 -15.94 -20.19
N SER A 364 22.79 -16.49 -20.37
CA SER A 364 21.53 -15.76 -20.44
C SER A 364 21.03 -15.21 -19.10
N GLN A 365 20.18 -14.19 -19.17
CA GLN A 365 19.40 -13.71 -18.04
C GLN A 365 18.66 -14.85 -17.34
N GLY A 366 18.62 -14.78 -16.01
CA GLY A 366 17.88 -15.73 -15.19
C GLY A 366 18.58 -17.06 -14.96
N SER A 367 19.69 -17.36 -15.65
CA SER A 367 20.52 -18.52 -15.35
C SER A 367 21.01 -18.47 -13.90
N ILE A 368 20.98 -19.62 -13.23
CA ILE A 368 21.46 -19.79 -11.87
C ILE A 368 22.87 -20.33 -11.91
N VAL A 369 23.81 -19.64 -11.27
CA VAL A 369 25.21 -20.05 -11.12
C VAL A 369 25.48 -20.39 -9.66
N SER A 370 26.31 -21.39 -9.40
CA SER A 370 26.80 -21.69 -8.04
C SER A 370 28.14 -21.02 -7.78
N ILE A 371 28.49 -20.80 -6.52
CA ILE A 371 29.81 -20.27 -6.13
C ILE A 371 30.87 -21.37 -6.13
N ASP A 372 32.03 -21.09 -6.72
CA ASP A 372 33.17 -22.01 -6.87
C ASP A 372 34.40 -21.56 -6.07
N GLY A 373 34.30 -21.56 -4.74
CA GLY A 373 35.36 -21.13 -3.83
C GLY A 373 35.17 -19.72 -3.26
N THR A 374 36.16 -19.22 -2.51
CA THR A 374 36.00 -18.05 -1.63
C THR A 374 36.69 -16.76 -2.12
N GLU A 375 37.61 -16.83 -3.09
CA GLU A 375 38.38 -15.65 -3.51
C GLU A 375 37.68 -14.88 -4.63
N ALA A 376 37.06 -13.75 -4.28
CA ALA A 376 36.65 -12.74 -5.24
C ALA A 376 37.89 -12.05 -5.85
N LYS A 377 37.87 -11.80 -7.17
CA LYS A 377 38.94 -11.09 -7.90
C LYS A 377 38.35 -9.92 -8.66
N ASP A 378 38.89 -8.72 -8.48
CA ASP A 378 38.48 -7.51 -9.22
C ASP A 378 36.95 -7.27 -9.26
N SER A 379 36.28 -7.39 -8.11
CA SER A 379 34.81 -7.29 -7.99
C SER A 379 34.01 -8.39 -8.73
N ARG A 380 34.65 -9.50 -9.08
CA ARG A 380 34.02 -10.69 -9.67
C ARG A 380 33.95 -11.85 -8.69
N LEU A 381 32.85 -12.57 -8.72
CA LEU A 381 32.61 -13.77 -7.93
C LEU A 381 33.09 -15.02 -8.71
N PRO A 382 33.74 -15.99 -8.05
CA PRO A 382 34.04 -17.27 -8.67
C PRO A 382 32.75 -18.09 -8.80
N VAL A 383 32.44 -18.55 -10.01
CA VAL A 383 31.18 -19.22 -10.32
C VAL A 383 31.39 -20.51 -11.10
N LYS A 384 30.40 -21.42 -10.95
CA LYS A 384 30.23 -22.64 -11.73
C LYS A 384 28.88 -22.64 -12.45
N ILE A 385 28.89 -22.99 -13.73
CA ILE A 385 27.69 -23.10 -14.55
C ILE A 385 27.91 -24.03 -15.74
N SER A 386 27.11 -25.09 -15.87
CA SER A 386 27.10 -25.97 -17.06
C SER A 386 28.51 -26.44 -17.44
N GLY A 387 29.23 -26.95 -16.43
CA GLY A 387 30.60 -27.45 -16.51
C GLY A 387 31.69 -26.38 -16.50
N LEU A 388 31.36 -25.11 -16.71
CA LEU A 388 32.34 -24.02 -16.74
C LEU A 388 32.59 -23.44 -15.35
N SER A 389 33.84 -23.49 -14.90
CA SER A 389 34.35 -22.67 -13.79
C SER A 389 34.95 -21.36 -14.32
N GLY A 390 34.64 -20.25 -13.66
CA GLY A 390 35.17 -18.93 -14.03
C GLY A 390 34.76 -17.83 -13.07
N TYR A 391 34.73 -16.59 -13.53
CA TYR A 391 34.43 -15.41 -12.74
C TYR A 391 33.37 -14.54 -13.42
N MET A 392 32.43 -13.98 -12.66
CA MET A 392 31.40 -13.06 -13.16
C MET A 392 31.34 -11.79 -12.32
N ASN A 393 31.06 -10.64 -12.93
CA ASN A 393 30.96 -9.38 -12.18
C ASN A 393 29.83 -9.47 -11.15
N LYS A 394 30.11 -9.06 -9.92
CA LYS A 394 29.09 -9.04 -8.84
C LYS A 394 27.89 -8.15 -9.21
N SER A 395 28.12 -7.09 -9.99
CA SER A 395 27.08 -6.21 -10.52
C SER A 395 26.07 -6.93 -11.43
N ASP A 396 26.45 -8.04 -12.05
CA ASP A 396 25.62 -8.78 -13.00
C ASP A 396 24.77 -9.87 -12.32
N LEU A 397 24.95 -10.03 -11.00
CA LEU A 397 24.38 -11.11 -10.21
C LEU A 397 23.44 -10.59 -9.10
N VAL A 398 22.49 -11.42 -8.71
CA VAL A 398 21.67 -11.27 -7.49
C VAL A 398 21.68 -12.58 -6.72
N ALA A 399 21.83 -12.51 -5.40
CA ALA A 399 21.82 -13.68 -4.54
C ALA A 399 20.47 -14.41 -4.59
N VAL A 400 20.51 -15.73 -4.48
CA VAL A 400 19.35 -16.62 -4.55
C VAL A 400 19.31 -17.50 -3.31
N SER A 401 18.12 -17.74 -2.75
CA SER A 401 17.94 -18.66 -1.63
C SER A 401 17.31 -19.96 -2.12
N SER A 402 17.92 -21.10 -1.78
CA SER A 402 17.37 -22.43 -2.10
C SER A 402 16.03 -22.72 -1.42
N ASP A 403 15.63 -21.95 -0.41
CA ASP A 403 14.41 -22.19 0.37
C ASP A 403 13.18 -21.56 -0.31
N SER A 404 13.37 -20.46 -1.04
CA SER A 404 12.30 -19.70 -1.68
C SER A 404 12.37 -19.67 -3.19
N ASP A 405 13.55 -19.86 -3.77
CA ASP A 405 13.77 -19.76 -5.21
C ASP A 405 13.94 -21.14 -5.85
N PHE A 406 13.53 -21.24 -7.12
CA PHE A 406 13.79 -22.44 -7.90
C PHE A 406 15.28 -22.53 -8.26
N ILE A 407 15.93 -23.59 -7.81
CA ILE A 407 17.28 -23.96 -8.21
C ILE A 407 17.18 -25.10 -9.22
N PRO A 408 17.78 -24.96 -10.43
CA PRO A 408 17.86 -26.06 -11.39
C PRO A 408 18.47 -27.30 -10.75
N HIS A 409 17.81 -28.43 -10.95
CA HIS A 409 18.16 -29.71 -10.34
C HIS A 409 17.73 -30.85 -11.26
N TYR A 410 18.09 -32.07 -10.90
CA TYR A 410 17.78 -33.26 -11.66
C TYR A 410 16.87 -34.18 -10.86
N THR A 411 15.94 -34.84 -11.55
CA THR A 411 14.98 -35.78 -10.99
C THR A 411 14.84 -36.97 -11.93
N THR A 412 14.42 -38.13 -11.41
CA THR A 412 14.12 -39.30 -12.24
C THR A 412 12.70 -39.79 -12.01
N ASP A 413 12.05 -40.24 -13.08
CA ASP A 413 10.74 -40.90 -13.08
C ASP A 413 10.84 -42.44 -13.04
N GLY A 414 12.06 -43.00 -12.97
CA GLY A 414 12.33 -44.43 -13.05
C GLY A 414 12.63 -44.94 -14.46
N ASN A 415 12.40 -44.14 -15.50
CA ASN A 415 12.77 -44.46 -16.89
C ASN A 415 13.90 -43.56 -17.39
N TYR A 416 13.83 -42.27 -17.09
CA TYR A 416 14.82 -41.29 -17.49
C TYR A 416 15.20 -40.37 -16.33
N LEU A 417 16.39 -39.76 -16.46
CA LEU A 417 16.81 -38.59 -15.71
C LEU A 417 16.41 -37.33 -16.49
N TYR A 418 15.85 -36.37 -15.78
CA TYR A 418 15.44 -35.06 -16.28
C TYR A 418 16.24 -33.97 -15.61
N HIS A 419 16.59 -32.93 -16.37
CA HIS A 419 17.03 -31.66 -15.84
C HIS A 419 15.83 -30.74 -15.72
N GLU A 420 15.48 -30.39 -14.49
CA GLU A 420 14.44 -29.44 -14.12
C GLU A 420 15.02 -28.02 -14.22
N LEU A 421 14.68 -27.29 -15.28
CA LEU A 421 15.22 -25.97 -15.59
C LEU A 421 14.40 -24.82 -14.96
N SER A 422 13.11 -25.07 -14.71
CA SER A 422 12.20 -24.15 -14.02
C SER A 422 11.01 -24.94 -13.46
N PRO A 423 10.10 -24.34 -12.67
CA PRO A 423 8.87 -25.02 -12.22
C PRO A 423 7.97 -25.54 -13.36
N TYR A 424 8.21 -25.11 -14.61
CA TYR A 424 7.38 -25.41 -15.77
C TYR A 424 8.15 -26.02 -16.93
N ALA A 425 9.46 -26.30 -16.78
CA ALA A 425 10.30 -26.76 -17.87
C ALA A 425 11.30 -27.80 -17.40
N SER A 426 11.24 -28.97 -18.03
CA SER A 426 12.16 -30.07 -17.82
C SER A 426 12.63 -30.65 -19.16
N ILE A 427 13.84 -31.21 -19.18
CA ILE A 427 14.39 -31.86 -20.38
C ILE A 427 14.97 -33.23 -20.01
N ARG A 428 14.72 -34.23 -20.87
CA ARG A 428 15.30 -35.57 -20.73
C ARG A 428 16.79 -35.52 -21.04
N VAL A 429 17.64 -36.02 -20.14
CA VAL A 429 19.10 -35.95 -20.31
C VAL A 429 19.81 -37.31 -20.36
N ALA A 430 19.31 -38.34 -19.67
CA ALA A 430 19.91 -39.66 -19.66
C ALA A 430 18.89 -40.75 -19.31
N PRO A 431 19.15 -42.04 -19.59
CA PRO A 431 18.39 -43.15 -19.02
C PRO A 431 18.49 -43.20 -17.49
N HIS A 432 17.47 -43.74 -16.83
CA HIS A 432 17.50 -44.05 -15.40
C HIS A 432 18.54 -45.14 -15.11
N SER A 433 19.14 -45.09 -13.91
CA SER A 433 19.93 -46.18 -13.35
C SER A 433 19.52 -46.47 -11.91
N SER A 434 19.77 -47.69 -11.43
CA SER A 434 19.42 -48.12 -10.07
C SER A 434 20.11 -47.31 -8.96
N SER A 435 21.13 -46.50 -9.29
CA SER A 435 21.79 -45.59 -8.36
C SER A 435 20.97 -44.30 -8.09
N MET A 436 19.86 -44.10 -8.81
CA MET A 436 18.99 -42.93 -8.70
C MET A 436 17.70 -43.27 -7.96
N ALA A 437 17.34 -42.45 -6.97
CA ALA A 437 16.09 -42.55 -6.24
C ALA A 437 15.01 -41.68 -6.90
N ILE A 438 13.85 -42.28 -7.20
CA ILE A 438 12.70 -41.59 -7.79
C ILE A 438 12.22 -40.48 -6.84
N GLY A 439 11.97 -39.29 -7.39
CA GLY A 439 11.52 -38.10 -6.64
C GLY A 439 12.60 -37.38 -5.83
N LYS A 440 13.83 -37.92 -5.72
CA LYS A 440 14.96 -37.20 -5.09
C LYS A 440 15.49 -36.12 -6.03
N LYS A 441 15.78 -34.95 -5.48
CA LYS A 441 16.48 -33.86 -6.19
C LYS A 441 17.98 -34.09 -6.15
N TYR A 442 18.61 -34.00 -7.32
CA TYR A 442 20.05 -34.10 -7.49
C TYR A 442 20.61 -32.80 -8.06
N TYR A 443 21.78 -32.37 -7.60
CA TYR A 443 22.43 -31.16 -8.07
C TYR A 443 23.78 -31.52 -8.70
N SER A 444 24.05 -30.93 -9.86
CA SER A 444 25.33 -31.08 -10.55
C SER A 444 25.65 -29.78 -11.28
N ALA A 445 26.91 -29.33 -11.13
CA ALA A 445 27.39 -28.13 -11.83
C ALA A 445 27.68 -28.40 -13.31
N ASP A 446 27.92 -29.66 -13.70
CA ASP A 446 28.31 -30.06 -15.05
C ASP A 446 27.28 -30.95 -15.78
N GLY A 447 26.24 -31.40 -15.07
CA GLY A 447 25.17 -32.25 -15.59
C GLY A 447 25.56 -33.70 -15.81
N MET A 448 26.77 -34.09 -15.43
CA MET A 448 27.33 -35.43 -15.63
C MET A 448 27.70 -36.08 -14.30
N ASN A 449 28.43 -35.35 -13.45
CA ASN A 449 28.95 -35.85 -12.20
C ASN A 449 28.01 -35.43 -11.06
N PHE A 450 27.45 -36.42 -10.39
CA PHE A 450 26.63 -36.26 -9.20
C PHE A 450 27.35 -36.87 -8.00
N GLU A 451 26.86 -36.59 -6.79
CA GLU A 451 27.46 -37.05 -5.53
C GLU A 451 27.78 -38.56 -5.51
N ASN A 452 26.89 -39.39 -6.06
CA ASN A 452 26.96 -40.85 -5.94
C ASN A 452 26.91 -41.60 -7.27
N PHE A 453 26.84 -40.90 -8.41
CA PHE A 453 26.81 -41.52 -9.73
C PHE A 453 27.26 -40.54 -10.80
N THR A 454 27.60 -41.09 -11.97
CA THR A 454 27.85 -40.34 -13.19
C THR A 454 26.83 -40.76 -14.23
N VAL A 455 26.41 -39.81 -15.07
CA VAL A 455 25.57 -40.09 -16.23
C VAL A 455 26.27 -39.65 -17.50
N GLU A 456 26.01 -40.39 -18.57
CA GLU A 456 26.41 -40.03 -19.91
C GLU A 456 25.15 -39.70 -20.72
N ASN A 457 25.08 -38.48 -21.23
CA ASN A 457 24.04 -38.11 -22.17
C ASN A 457 24.42 -38.66 -23.57
N PRO A 458 23.56 -39.48 -24.20
CA PRO A 458 23.90 -40.18 -25.45
C PRO A 458 24.31 -39.27 -26.63
N PHE A 459 23.85 -38.02 -26.65
CA PHE A 459 24.08 -37.11 -27.78
C PHE A 459 24.85 -35.84 -27.42
N LEU A 460 24.95 -35.47 -26.13
CA LEU A 460 25.54 -34.18 -25.72
C LEU A 460 27.03 -34.05 -26.11
N PHE A 461 27.79 -35.13 -26.00
CA PHE A 461 29.22 -35.17 -26.33
C PHE A 461 29.54 -36.01 -27.57
N ARG A 462 28.50 -36.44 -28.32
CA ARG A 462 28.68 -37.22 -29.55
C ARG A 462 29.29 -36.36 -30.64
N ASP A 463 30.29 -36.91 -31.34
CA ASP A 463 30.88 -36.27 -32.52
C ASP A 463 29.84 -36.11 -33.63
N LEU A 464 29.47 -34.88 -33.93
CA LEU A 464 28.45 -34.50 -34.90
C LEU A 464 28.89 -34.74 -36.34
N ARG A 465 30.13 -35.15 -36.60
CA ARG A 465 30.58 -35.57 -37.94
C ARG A 465 30.17 -37.00 -38.28
N LYS A 466 29.81 -37.80 -37.27
CA LYS A 466 29.34 -39.16 -37.49
C LYS A 466 27.95 -39.10 -38.15
N PRO A 467 27.76 -39.69 -39.34
CA PRO A 467 26.45 -39.69 -39.99
C PRO A 467 25.43 -40.46 -39.16
N THR A 468 24.16 -40.15 -39.34
CA THR A 468 23.06 -40.88 -38.71
C THR A 468 22.76 -42.17 -39.47
N ASN A 469 22.38 -43.22 -38.76
CA ASN A 469 21.94 -44.51 -39.30
C ASN A 469 20.53 -44.46 -39.92
N TYR A 470 19.83 -43.34 -39.79
CA TYR A 470 18.51 -43.14 -40.39
C TYR A 470 18.57 -42.76 -41.88
N THR A 471 17.64 -43.32 -42.66
CA THR A 471 17.44 -42.94 -44.07
C THR A 471 16.61 -41.66 -44.20
N ALA A 472 16.59 -41.07 -45.40
CA ALA A 472 15.77 -39.88 -45.67
C ALA A 472 14.28 -40.10 -45.35
N GLU A 473 13.74 -41.27 -45.72
CA GLU A 473 12.34 -41.66 -45.52
C GLU A 473 11.99 -41.85 -44.05
N GLU A 474 12.95 -42.24 -43.21
CA GLU A 474 12.77 -42.34 -41.76
C GLU A 474 12.77 -40.96 -41.13
N LEU A 475 13.68 -40.07 -41.55
CA LEU A 475 13.73 -38.70 -41.10
C LEU A 475 12.49 -37.89 -41.50
N ASP A 476 11.84 -38.20 -42.62
CA ASP A 476 10.59 -37.56 -43.03
C ASP A 476 9.43 -37.83 -42.05
N LYS A 477 9.42 -39.00 -41.42
CA LYS A 477 8.37 -39.40 -40.46
C LYS A 477 8.46 -38.63 -39.14
N VAL A 478 9.59 -37.97 -38.84
CA VAL A 478 9.83 -37.29 -37.56
C VAL A 478 8.70 -36.32 -37.21
N TYR A 479 8.29 -35.46 -38.14
CA TYR A 479 7.27 -34.44 -37.86
C TYR A 479 5.90 -35.06 -37.58
N SER A 480 5.53 -36.13 -38.28
CA SER A 480 4.29 -36.86 -38.01
C SER A 480 4.32 -37.60 -36.67
N LEU A 481 5.41 -38.31 -36.35
CA LEU A 481 5.57 -39.05 -35.10
C LEU A 481 5.59 -38.12 -33.88
N MET A 482 6.13 -36.93 -34.05
CA MET A 482 6.17 -35.89 -33.04
C MET A 482 4.87 -35.06 -32.96
N ASN A 483 3.85 -35.41 -33.76
CA ASN A 483 2.56 -34.73 -33.87
C ASN A 483 2.70 -33.22 -34.18
N ILE A 484 3.65 -32.87 -35.04
CA ILE A 484 3.92 -31.50 -35.47
C ILE A 484 3.18 -31.20 -36.77
N LYS A 485 2.24 -30.25 -36.71
CA LYS A 485 1.48 -29.77 -37.87
C LYS A 485 1.98 -28.41 -38.35
N GLY A 486 1.90 -28.16 -39.67
CA GLY A 486 2.21 -26.86 -40.27
C GLY A 486 3.70 -26.48 -40.25
N SER A 487 4.60 -27.47 -40.15
CA SER A 487 6.05 -27.26 -40.26
C SER A 487 6.46 -27.12 -41.72
N ARG A 488 7.32 -26.14 -42.02
CA ARG A 488 7.96 -26.04 -43.34
C ARG A 488 9.11 -27.04 -43.54
N LEU A 489 9.54 -27.70 -42.47
CA LEU A 489 10.61 -28.71 -42.49
C LEU A 489 10.08 -30.14 -42.68
N ALA A 490 8.75 -30.34 -42.67
CA ALA A 490 8.16 -31.65 -42.97
C ALA A 490 8.47 -32.07 -44.42
N GLY A 491 8.79 -33.35 -44.61
CA GLY A 491 9.16 -33.90 -45.93
C GLY A 491 10.50 -33.38 -46.46
N LYS A 492 11.48 -33.13 -45.57
CA LYS A 492 12.82 -32.60 -45.92
C LYS A 492 13.95 -33.56 -45.55
N GLY A 493 13.65 -34.81 -45.22
CA GLY A 493 14.62 -35.84 -44.87
C GLY A 493 15.71 -36.00 -45.91
N ALA A 494 15.36 -35.99 -47.20
CA ALA A 494 16.34 -36.05 -48.30
C ALA A 494 17.33 -34.86 -48.27
N ILE A 495 16.84 -33.64 -48.00
CA ILE A 495 17.69 -32.44 -47.93
C ILE A 495 18.59 -32.48 -46.69
N PHE A 496 18.10 -32.99 -45.56
CA PHE A 496 18.93 -33.20 -44.36
C PHE A 496 20.03 -34.25 -44.61
N LYS A 497 19.74 -35.32 -45.36
CA LYS A 497 20.75 -36.31 -45.76
C LYS A 497 21.75 -35.75 -46.76
N GLU A 498 21.31 -34.94 -47.73
CA GLU A 498 22.22 -34.21 -48.62
C GLU A 498 23.16 -33.30 -47.82
N ALA A 499 22.61 -32.56 -46.85
CA ALA A 499 23.40 -31.71 -45.96
C ALA A 499 24.43 -32.50 -45.15
N GLU A 500 24.05 -33.69 -44.67
CA GLU A 500 24.96 -34.60 -43.96
C GLU A 500 26.09 -35.10 -44.84
N GLU A 501 25.79 -35.59 -46.05
CA GLU A 501 26.81 -36.08 -46.98
C GLU A 501 27.76 -34.95 -47.41
N ARG A 502 27.20 -33.79 -47.75
CA ARG A 502 27.95 -32.66 -48.31
C ARG A 502 28.83 -31.95 -47.30
N TYR A 503 28.35 -31.80 -46.06
CA TYR A 503 29.05 -31.01 -45.03
C TYR A 503 29.58 -31.88 -43.87
N GLN A 504 29.33 -33.20 -43.91
CA GLN A 504 29.68 -34.18 -42.87
C GLN A 504 29.19 -33.72 -41.50
N ILE A 505 27.89 -33.42 -41.43
CA ILE A 505 27.19 -33.05 -40.21
C ILE A 505 25.97 -33.95 -40.06
N ASN A 506 25.88 -34.64 -38.93
CA ASN A 506 24.82 -35.57 -38.61
C ASN A 506 23.41 -34.98 -38.87
N ALA A 507 22.63 -35.64 -39.72
CA ALA A 507 21.31 -35.18 -40.16
C ALA A 507 20.28 -35.17 -39.01
N LEU A 508 20.35 -36.14 -38.10
CA LEU A 508 19.51 -36.17 -36.90
C LEU A 508 19.76 -34.93 -36.02
N TYR A 509 21.03 -34.53 -35.85
CA TYR A 509 21.38 -33.28 -35.19
C TYR A 509 20.83 -32.05 -35.95
N LEU A 510 20.95 -32.00 -37.28
CA LEU A 510 20.42 -30.87 -38.06
C LEU A 510 18.90 -30.72 -37.90
N ILE A 511 18.17 -31.83 -37.83
CA ILE A 511 16.73 -31.83 -37.54
C ILE A 511 16.46 -31.33 -36.12
N ALA A 512 17.16 -31.85 -35.12
CA ALA A 512 16.98 -31.43 -33.73
C ALA A 512 17.32 -29.95 -33.50
N HIS A 513 18.40 -29.49 -34.11
CA HIS A 513 18.85 -28.11 -34.06
C HIS A 513 17.85 -27.18 -34.76
N SER A 514 17.42 -27.51 -35.98
CA SER A 514 16.39 -26.70 -36.65
C SER A 514 15.06 -26.71 -35.88
N ALA A 515 14.72 -27.82 -35.23
CA ALA A 515 13.51 -27.91 -34.41
C ALA A 515 13.53 -26.96 -33.22
N ILE A 516 14.66 -26.83 -32.50
CA ILE A 516 14.74 -25.91 -31.36
C ILE A 516 14.70 -24.44 -31.81
N GLU A 517 15.47 -24.06 -32.84
CA GLU A 517 15.62 -22.65 -33.24
C GLU A 517 14.42 -22.09 -34.00
N SER A 518 13.56 -22.97 -34.54
CA SER A 518 12.41 -22.55 -35.35
C SER A 518 11.06 -23.00 -34.82
N SER A 519 10.99 -23.52 -33.58
CA SER A 519 9.80 -24.14 -33.01
C SER A 519 9.22 -25.21 -33.95
N TRP A 520 10.07 -26.17 -34.31
CA TRP A 520 9.76 -27.24 -35.27
C TRP A 520 9.34 -26.72 -36.65
N GLY A 521 9.97 -25.65 -37.15
CA GLY A 521 9.68 -25.05 -38.46
C GLY A 521 8.40 -24.22 -38.51
N ARG A 522 7.87 -23.80 -37.36
CA ARG A 522 6.60 -23.07 -37.25
C ARG A 522 6.74 -21.59 -36.94
N SER A 523 7.91 -21.17 -36.42
CA SER A 523 8.23 -19.78 -36.10
C SER A 523 8.02 -18.86 -37.29
N LYS A 524 7.41 -17.69 -37.05
CA LYS A 524 7.17 -16.68 -38.10
C LYS A 524 8.48 -16.21 -38.74
N ILE A 525 9.50 -15.90 -37.92
CA ILE A 525 10.81 -15.45 -38.43
C ILE A 525 11.43 -16.52 -39.32
N ALA A 526 11.42 -17.77 -38.85
CA ALA A 526 11.97 -18.89 -39.63
C ALA A 526 11.23 -19.08 -40.96
N LYS A 527 9.90 -18.90 -40.97
CA LYS A 527 9.09 -18.96 -42.19
C LYS A 527 9.39 -17.81 -43.14
N ASP A 528 9.44 -16.58 -42.65
CA ASP A 528 9.62 -15.38 -43.47
C ASP A 528 11.05 -15.30 -44.05
N LYS A 529 12.04 -15.80 -43.30
CA LYS A 529 13.47 -15.72 -43.66
C LYS A 529 14.03 -17.02 -44.23
N ASN A 530 13.25 -18.11 -44.22
CA ASN A 530 13.73 -19.48 -44.46
C ASN A 530 14.98 -19.84 -43.62
N ASN A 531 15.07 -19.30 -42.41
CA ASN A 531 16.20 -19.49 -41.51
C ASN A 531 15.76 -20.28 -40.27
N PHE A 532 15.95 -21.58 -40.35
CA PHE A 532 15.45 -22.53 -39.35
C PHE A 532 16.44 -22.84 -38.23
N PHE A 533 17.66 -22.31 -38.31
CA PHE A 533 18.78 -22.56 -37.39
C PHE A 533 19.21 -21.27 -36.67
N GLY A 534 18.37 -20.24 -36.69
CA GLY A 534 18.61 -18.98 -35.99
C GLY A 534 19.83 -18.19 -36.46
N ILE A 535 20.41 -18.45 -37.63
CA ILE A 535 21.70 -17.89 -38.04
C ILE A 535 21.63 -16.35 -38.12
N ALA A 536 22.48 -15.69 -37.33
CA ALA A 536 22.52 -14.23 -37.14
C ALA A 536 21.24 -13.59 -36.54
N ALA A 537 20.36 -14.36 -35.89
CA ALA A 537 19.25 -13.80 -35.12
C ALA A 537 19.74 -13.34 -33.72
N TYR A 538 20.01 -12.04 -33.57
CA TYR A 538 20.47 -11.45 -32.30
C TYR A 538 19.30 -11.12 -31.36
N ASP A 539 19.45 -11.34 -30.05
CA ASP A 539 18.41 -11.04 -29.02
C ASP A 539 17.80 -9.64 -29.13
N THR A 540 18.62 -8.64 -29.45
CA THR A 540 18.19 -7.25 -29.48
C THR A 540 17.38 -6.89 -30.72
N THR A 541 17.55 -7.63 -31.81
CA THR A 541 16.96 -7.36 -33.13
C THR A 541 16.78 -8.66 -33.94
N PRO A 542 16.03 -9.65 -33.44
CA PRO A 542 16.07 -11.01 -33.98
C PRO A 542 15.50 -11.10 -35.40
N TYR A 543 14.47 -10.32 -35.73
CA TYR A 543 13.85 -10.32 -37.06
C TYR A 543 14.74 -9.64 -38.11
N ASP A 544 15.31 -8.48 -37.76
CA ASP A 544 16.08 -7.65 -38.70
C ASP A 544 17.46 -8.25 -38.99
N SER A 545 18.05 -8.91 -38.00
CA SER A 545 19.40 -9.47 -38.11
C SER A 545 19.44 -10.86 -38.72
N ALA A 546 18.35 -11.63 -38.62
CA ALA A 546 18.30 -13.00 -39.12
C ALA A 546 18.66 -13.06 -40.62
N LYS A 547 19.64 -13.93 -40.93
CA LYS A 547 20.01 -14.21 -42.32
C LYS A 547 18.79 -14.74 -43.07
N SER A 548 18.60 -14.30 -44.31
CA SER A 548 17.54 -14.81 -45.20
C SER A 548 18.11 -15.80 -46.20
N PHE A 549 17.32 -16.83 -46.54
CA PHE A 549 17.61 -17.79 -47.60
C PHE A 549 16.45 -17.82 -48.60
N ASP A 550 16.73 -18.15 -49.86
CA ASP A 550 15.71 -18.09 -50.91
C ASP A 550 14.55 -19.06 -50.68
N ASP A 551 14.86 -20.26 -50.16
CA ASP A 551 13.90 -21.32 -49.88
C ASP A 551 14.35 -22.18 -48.69
N VAL A 552 13.49 -23.14 -48.30
CA VAL A 552 13.72 -24.01 -47.14
C VAL A 552 14.97 -24.88 -47.34
N ASP A 553 15.17 -25.39 -48.55
CA ASP A 553 16.20 -26.39 -48.83
C ASP A 553 17.59 -25.72 -48.79
N LYS A 554 17.71 -24.55 -49.41
CA LYS A 554 18.89 -23.67 -49.28
C LYS A 554 19.10 -23.19 -47.86
N GLY A 555 18.03 -23.00 -47.09
CA GLY A 555 18.10 -22.72 -45.65
C GLY A 555 18.79 -23.85 -44.87
N ILE A 556 18.40 -25.10 -45.11
CA ILE A 556 19.00 -26.28 -44.48
C ILE A 556 20.46 -26.47 -44.91
N LEU A 557 20.73 -26.49 -46.21
CA LEU A 557 22.08 -26.68 -46.76
C LEU A 557 23.02 -25.53 -46.35
N GLY A 558 22.53 -24.30 -46.41
CA GLY A 558 23.27 -23.12 -46.02
C GLY A 558 23.58 -23.07 -44.52
N ALA A 559 22.67 -23.59 -43.69
CA ALA A 559 22.90 -23.72 -42.25
C ALA A 559 23.92 -24.80 -41.93
N ALA A 560 23.83 -25.98 -42.55
CA ALA A 560 24.82 -27.03 -42.40
C ALA A 560 26.22 -26.54 -42.80
N LYS A 561 26.34 -25.87 -43.96
CA LYS A 561 27.59 -25.22 -44.37
C LYS A 561 28.12 -24.26 -43.31
N TRP A 562 27.26 -23.38 -42.80
CA TRP A 562 27.66 -22.39 -41.81
C TRP A 562 28.10 -23.04 -40.49
N ILE A 563 27.40 -24.07 -40.01
CA ILE A 563 27.79 -24.83 -38.82
C ILE A 563 29.14 -25.51 -39.04
N ARG A 564 29.37 -26.09 -40.24
CA ARG A 564 30.63 -26.74 -40.60
C ARG A 564 31.80 -25.78 -40.48
N GLU A 565 31.70 -24.65 -41.18
CA GLU A 565 32.77 -23.65 -41.30
C GLU A 565 33.03 -22.89 -39.98
N ASN A 566 31.99 -22.63 -39.18
CA ASN A 566 32.11 -21.76 -38.01
C ASN A 566 32.34 -22.53 -36.70
N TYR A 567 31.97 -23.82 -36.64
CA TYR A 567 32.09 -24.62 -35.41
C TYR A 567 32.92 -25.88 -35.60
N ILE A 568 32.49 -26.76 -36.50
CA ILE A 568 33.08 -28.10 -36.65
C ILE A 568 34.55 -28.01 -37.08
N ASP A 569 34.85 -27.22 -38.12
CA ASP A 569 36.24 -27.03 -38.61
C ASP A 569 37.11 -26.25 -37.60
N ASN A 570 36.49 -25.55 -36.65
CA ASN A 570 37.17 -24.86 -35.55
C ASN A 570 37.25 -25.73 -34.27
N GLY A 571 37.10 -27.06 -34.40
CA GLY A 571 37.28 -28.03 -33.31
C GLY A 571 36.10 -28.16 -32.35
N ARG A 572 34.96 -27.51 -32.60
CA ARG A 572 33.73 -27.65 -31.80
C ARG A 572 32.83 -28.73 -32.39
N THR A 573 33.28 -29.98 -32.33
CA THR A 573 32.68 -31.12 -33.05
C THR A 573 31.49 -31.78 -32.35
N TYR A 574 31.04 -31.28 -31.21
CA TYR A 574 29.90 -31.81 -30.43
C TYR A 574 29.11 -30.68 -29.76
N LEU A 575 27.89 -30.96 -29.30
CA LEU A 575 26.99 -29.97 -28.69
C LEU A 575 27.63 -29.33 -27.45
N GLY A 576 27.93 -30.17 -26.46
CA GLY A 576 28.59 -29.82 -25.22
C GLY A 576 27.82 -28.85 -24.33
N ASN A 577 28.56 -28.26 -23.38
CA ASN A 577 28.06 -27.40 -22.33
C ASN A 577 28.82 -26.06 -22.35
N LYS A 578 28.84 -25.30 -21.24
CA LYS A 578 29.57 -24.02 -21.21
C LYS A 578 31.08 -24.17 -21.10
N ALA A 579 31.59 -25.36 -20.76
CA ALA A 579 33.02 -25.63 -20.75
C ALA A 579 33.59 -26.02 -22.12
N SER A 580 32.85 -26.82 -22.90
CA SER A 580 33.35 -27.38 -24.16
C SER A 580 32.24 -27.59 -25.21
N GLY A 581 32.63 -27.86 -26.46
CA GLY A 581 31.69 -28.03 -27.57
C GLY A 581 31.13 -26.71 -28.11
N MET A 582 30.08 -26.80 -28.93
CA MET A 582 29.44 -25.66 -29.60
C MET A 582 28.82 -24.66 -28.62
N ASN A 583 28.20 -25.15 -27.53
CA ASN A 583 27.42 -24.35 -26.58
C ASN A 583 28.25 -23.26 -25.85
N VAL A 584 29.58 -23.39 -25.81
CA VAL A 584 30.47 -22.34 -25.29
C VAL A 584 30.27 -21.00 -25.99
N LEU A 585 30.02 -21.03 -27.31
CA LEU A 585 29.95 -19.82 -28.14
C LEU A 585 28.61 -19.67 -28.86
N TYR A 586 27.90 -20.78 -29.12
CA TYR A 586 26.72 -20.80 -29.96
C TYR A 586 25.52 -20.06 -29.37
N ALA A 587 25.17 -20.33 -28.11
CA ALA A 587 23.99 -19.72 -27.47
C ALA A 587 24.35 -19.13 -26.12
N SER A 588 23.62 -18.13 -25.63
CA SER A 588 23.70 -17.70 -24.22
C SER A 588 23.08 -18.71 -23.26
N ASP A 589 22.09 -19.48 -23.70
CA ASP A 589 21.45 -20.51 -22.86
C ASP A 589 22.48 -21.58 -22.45
N PRO A 590 22.80 -21.72 -21.13
CA PRO A 590 23.77 -22.69 -20.66
C PRO A 590 23.39 -24.15 -20.96
N TYR A 591 22.12 -24.44 -21.23
CA TYR A 591 21.61 -25.79 -21.45
C TYR A 591 21.11 -26.00 -22.88
N TRP A 592 21.49 -25.14 -23.84
CA TRP A 592 21.16 -25.29 -25.26
C TRP A 592 21.58 -26.67 -25.82
N GLY A 593 22.79 -27.13 -25.47
CA GLY A 593 23.29 -28.43 -25.91
C GLY A 593 22.44 -29.58 -25.38
N GLU A 594 22.03 -29.53 -24.12
CA GLU A 594 21.14 -30.53 -23.51
C GLU A 594 19.75 -30.52 -24.15
N LYS A 595 19.21 -29.35 -24.50
CA LYS A 595 17.92 -29.23 -25.20
C LYS A 595 17.96 -29.92 -26.57
N ILE A 596 19.02 -29.70 -27.35
CA ILE A 596 19.18 -30.37 -28.65
C ILE A 596 19.36 -31.87 -28.46
N ALA A 597 20.24 -32.29 -27.53
CA ALA A 597 20.45 -33.70 -27.23
C ALA A 597 19.14 -34.38 -26.80
N SER A 598 18.32 -33.71 -25.99
CA SER A 598 17.00 -34.20 -25.56
C SER A 598 16.05 -34.42 -26.74
N ILE A 599 16.03 -33.50 -27.73
CA ILE A 599 15.26 -33.66 -28.96
C ILE A 599 15.80 -34.85 -29.78
N MET A 600 17.11 -34.99 -29.91
CA MET A 600 17.73 -36.14 -30.59
C MET A 600 17.34 -37.46 -29.92
N MET A 601 17.41 -37.55 -28.58
CA MET A 601 16.96 -38.73 -27.82
C MET A 601 15.49 -39.06 -28.11
N ARG A 602 14.63 -38.04 -28.14
CA ARG A 602 13.20 -38.24 -28.37
C ARG A 602 12.92 -38.69 -29.81
N ILE A 603 13.58 -38.10 -30.80
CA ILE A 603 13.46 -38.54 -32.20
C ILE A 603 13.99 -39.97 -32.34
N ASN A 604 15.15 -40.27 -31.78
CA ASN A 604 15.77 -41.59 -31.82
C ASN A 604 14.83 -42.66 -31.24
N SER A 605 14.24 -42.40 -30.07
CA SER A 605 13.27 -43.29 -29.44
C SER A 605 12.02 -43.53 -30.30
N GLN A 606 11.52 -42.51 -31.02
CA GLN A 606 10.36 -42.65 -31.91
C GLN A 606 10.69 -43.37 -33.23
N LEU A 607 11.95 -43.38 -33.66
CA LEU A 607 12.41 -44.01 -34.90
C LEU A 607 13.03 -45.40 -34.69
N GLY A 608 13.04 -45.92 -33.46
CA GLY A 608 13.51 -47.27 -33.15
C GLY A 608 14.98 -47.38 -32.74
N GLU A 609 15.56 -46.30 -32.20
CA GLU A 609 16.83 -46.30 -31.45
C GLU A 609 18.04 -46.81 -32.24
N LYS A 610 18.16 -46.42 -33.51
CA LYS A 610 19.31 -46.79 -34.36
C LYS A 610 20.59 -45.97 -34.10
N ASP A 611 20.49 -44.84 -33.40
CA ASP A 611 21.57 -43.83 -33.27
C ASP A 611 22.02 -43.54 -31.83
#